data_AF-A0A5C6EKQ3-F1
#
_entry.id   AF-A0A5C6EKQ3-F1
#
_cell.length_a   1.000
_cell.length_b   1.000
_cell.length_c   1.000
_cell.angle_alpha   90.00
_cell.angle_beta   90.00
_cell.angle_gamma   90.00
#
_symmetry.space_group_name_H-M   'P 1'
#
loop_
_entity.id
_entity.type
_entity.pdbx_description
1 polymer ?
#
loop_
_entity_poly.entity_id
_entity_poly.type
_entity_poly.pdbx_seq_one_letter_code
_entity_poly.pdbx_strand_id
1 'polypeptide(L)'
;MTRTSVNSNARQAFSLIELVVAMLAATVLLVSLAGSIAVTSQLLEPDEKANQRRQATEITDRIANDLRYATQFTTHPSSNGFSVQRIDPFTQSVQSIQYVSSSSELTRTADDSPTITLNATIDSTATVTDTFTQTATTTPSASSPRLRSMTVASTSDSSTSLSLDIPAGVMPGDLILICVSAKSPSSVTISEAANWTTLQSMSNGYLMLHVAYRFYDTNWANTVTATTDKNAQIAASMIAIQDVSLSGPIGWTASRRNNSPFSDLNPTSLESNSVGDTDLNIQIFGADGSPWHNGTIGMASFADVVQRRAGEGSFWLGNSIGATLRIGGSNDQEAPPRMLHRSIGSWIQAAVVLKGPSR
;
A
#
# COMPACT_ATOMS: atom_id res chain seq x y z
N MET A 1 30.91 -40.17 81.20
CA MET A 1 30.84 -41.61 80.89
C MET A 1 30.04 -41.77 79.60
N THR A 2 30.63 -42.47 78.65
CA THR A 2 30.28 -42.68 77.24
C THR A 2 29.13 -43.68 77.05
N ARG A 3 28.26 -43.48 76.04
CA ARG A 3 27.77 -44.51 75.09
C ARG A 3 26.97 -43.87 73.93
N THR A 4 27.57 -43.60 72.76
CA THR A 4 27.42 -44.33 71.45
C THR A 4 25.99 -44.69 71.06
N SER A 5 25.34 -43.94 70.16
CA SER A 5 25.34 -44.03 68.67
C SER A 5 24.52 -45.19 68.09
N VAL A 6 23.50 -44.90 67.27
CA VAL A 6 23.36 -45.37 65.86
C VAL A 6 22.39 -44.42 65.15
N ASN A 7 22.89 -43.57 64.25
CA ASN A 7 22.07 -42.96 63.20
C ASN A 7 22.18 -43.88 61.99
N SER A 8 21.16 -44.70 61.75
CA SER A 8 21.06 -45.50 60.54
C SER A 8 20.67 -44.58 59.38
N ASN A 9 21.67 -44.00 58.71
CA ASN A 9 21.49 -43.49 57.36
C ASN A 9 21.19 -44.69 56.44
N ALA A 10 19.91 -45.05 56.35
CA ALA A 10 19.40 -45.92 55.32
C ALA A 10 19.62 -45.21 53.98
N ARG A 11 20.77 -45.47 53.35
CA ARG A 11 20.98 -45.13 51.94
C ARG A 11 19.94 -45.95 51.18
N GLN A 12 18.86 -45.29 50.75
CA GLN A 12 17.88 -45.86 49.82
C GLN A 12 18.62 -46.11 48.50
N ALA A 13 19.18 -47.32 48.36
CA ALA A 13 19.67 -47.80 47.10
C ALA A 13 18.44 -48.11 46.25
N PHE A 14 18.25 -47.37 45.16
CA PHE A 14 17.21 -47.66 44.17
C PHE A 14 17.39 -49.12 43.70
N SER A 15 16.30 -49.86 43.72
CA SER A 15 16.28 -51.20 43.16
C SER A 15 16.53 -51.14 41.65
N LEU A 16 17.10 -52.20 41.09
CA LEU A 16 17.44 -52.26 39.67
C LEU A 16 16.21 -52.00 38.78
N ILE A 17 15.01 -52.35 39.24
CA ILE A 17 13.76 -52.10 38.54
C ILE A 17 13.35 -50.61 38.57
N GLU A 18 13.57 -49.89 39.67
CA GLU A 18 13.34 -48.44 39.73
C GLU A 18 14.31 -47.68 38.83
N LEU A 19 15.55 -48.13 38.73
CA LEU A 19 16.55 -47.56 37.81
C LEU A 19 16.12 -47.76 36.35
N VAL A 20 15.63 -48.95 36.00
CA VAL A 20 15.13 -49.25 34.65
C VAL A 20 13.88 -48.44 34.32
N VAL A 21 12.94 -48.29 35.26
CA VAL A 21 11.73 -47.48 35.07
C VAL A 21 12.07 -45.99 34.94
N ALA A 22 13.00 -45.48 35.74
CA ALA A 22 13.47 -44.10 35.62
C ALA A 22 14.18 -43.84 34.28
N MET A 23 14.99 -44.80 33.80
CA MET A 23 15.62 -44.71 32.48
C MET A 23 14.58 -44.73 31.36
N LEU A 24 13.58 -45.62 31.42
CA LEU A 24 12.50 -45.66 30.43
C LEU A 24 11.69 -44.36 30.41
N ALA A 25 11.36 -43.83 31.60
CA ALA A 25 10.67 -42.54 31.72
C ALA A 25 11.49 -41.38 31.14
N ALA A 26 12.80 -41.35 31.41
CA ALA A 26 13.70 -40.35 30.84
C ALA A 26 13.79 -40.45 29.31
N THR A 27 13.83 -41.66 28.74
CA THR A 27 13.86 -41.86 27.29
C THR A 27 12.58 -41.37 26.61
N VAL A 28 11.41 -41.66 27.20
CA VAL A 28 10.12 -41.15 26.69
C VAL A 28 10.08 -39.63 26.73
N LEU A 29 10.63 -39.02 27.79
CA LEU A 29 10.67 -37.58 27.96
C LEU A 29 11.62 -36.92 26.93
N LEU A 30 12.77 -37.54 26.65
CA LEU A 30 13.72 -37.08 25.63
C LEU A 30 13.14 -37.22 24.21
N VAL A 31 12.41 -38.29 23.91
CA VAL A 31 11.73 -38.47 22.61
C VAL A 31 10.62 -37.44 22.43
N SER A 32 9.85 -37.16 23.48
CA SER A 32 8.82 -36.10 23.46
C SER A 32 9.42 -34.71 23.24
N LEU A 33 10.54 -34.40 23.91
CA LEU A 33 11.27 -33.15 23.71
C LEU A 33 11.85 -33.05 22.29
N ALA A 34 12.43 -34.12 21.77
CA ALA A 34 12.95 -34.14 20.40
C ALA A 34 11.83 -33.96 19.36
N GLY A 35 10.67 -34.57 19.60
CA GLY A 35 9.48 -34.37 18.77
C GLY A 35 8.96 -32.93 18.81
N SER A 36 8.92 -32.30 19.99
CA SER A 36 8.49 -30.90 20.09
C SER A 36 9.47 -29.95 19.40
N ILE A 37 10.79 -30.18 19.56
CA ILE A 37 11.84 -29.41 18.89
C ILE A 37 11.72 -29.55 17.37
N ALA A 38 11.51 -30.77 16.84
CA ALA A 38 11.34 -31.01 15.41
C ALA A 38 10.10 -30.28 14.85
N VAL A 39 8.95 -30.33 15.56
CA VAL A 39 7.73 -29.62 15.16
C VAL A 39 7.90 -28.11 15.23
N THR A 40 8.53 -27.58 16.29
CA THR A 40 8.83 -26.14 16.37
C THR A 40 9.85 -25.70 15.34
N SER A 41 10.81 -26.55 14.98
CA SER A 41 11.80 -26.25 13.95
C SER A 41 11.18 -26.23 12.56
N GLN A 42 10.21 -27.11 12.26
CA GLN A 42 9.45 -27.08 11.02
C GLN A 42 8.52 -25.87 10.91
N LEU A 43 8.01 -25.35 12.03
CA LEU A 43 7.24 -24.09 12.07
C LEU A 43 8.15 -22.84 11.94
N LEU A 44 9.44 -22.98 12.24
CA LEU A 44 10.46 -21.93 12.12
C LEU A 44 11.19 -21.97 10.77
N GLU A 45 11.03 -23.05 9.99
CA GLU A 45 11.63 -23.16 8.67
C GLU A 45 10.92 -22.15 7.75
N PRO A 46 11.62 -21.11 7.26
CA PRO A 46 11.01 -20.12 6.41
C PRO A 46 10.50 -20.82 5.16
N ASP A 47 9.22 -20.69 4.82
CA ASP A 47 8.70 -21.22 3.56
C ASP A 47 9.50 -20.59 2.41
N GLU A 48 10.47 -21.34 1.90
CA GLU A 48 11.39 -20.89 0.85
C GLU A 48 10.60 -20.43 -0.38
N LYS A 49 9.45 -21.06 -0.66
CA LYS A 49 8.58 -20.66 -1.77
C LYS A 49 7.87 -19.34 -1.47
N ALA A 50 7.42 -19.10 -0.24
CA ALA A 50 6.86 -17.81 0.16
C ALA A 50 7.90 -16.69 0.14
N ASN A 51 9.13 -16.96 0.57
CA ASN A 51 10.24 -16.02 0.51
C ASN A 51 10.66 -15.70 -0.92
N GLN A 52 10.77 -16.72 -1.77
CA GLN A 52 11.04 -16.55 -3.21
C GLN A 52 9.94 -15.73 -3.89
N ARG A 53 8.66 -16.00 -3.59
CA ARG A 53 7.53 -15.20 -4.09
C ARG A 53 7.59 -13.75 -3.62
N ARG A 54 7.92 -13.52 -2.34
CA ARG A 54 8.08 -12.17 -1.78
C ARG A 54 9.20 -11.41 -2.50
N GLN A 55 10.36 -12.03 -2.68
CA GLN A 55 11.47 -11.43 -3.42
C GLN A 55 11.14 -11.16 -4.89
N ALA A 56 10.52 -12.12 -5.58
CA ALA A 56 10.07 -11.93 -6.96
C ALA A 56 9.09 -10.75 -7.09
N THR A 57 8.19 -10.60 -6.11
CA THR A 57 7.26 -9.46 -6.04
C THR A 57 8.02 -8.14 -5.81
N GLU A 58 8.94 -8.09 -4.84
CA GLU A 58 9.74 -6.88 -4.55
C GLU A 58 10.58 -6.42 -5.76
N ILE A 59 11.12 -7.37 -6.53
CA ILE A 59 11.88 -7.10 -7.75
C ILE A 59 10.95 -6.57 -8.84
N THR A 60 9.82 -7.24 -9.04
CA THR A 60 8.82 -6.84 -10.04
C THR A 60 8.28 -5.44 -9.73
N ASP A 61 7.94 -5.16 -8.47
CA ASP A 61 7.45 -3.86 -8.01
C ASP A 61 8.51 -2.77 -8.22
N ARG A 62 9.78 -3.07 -7.93
CA ARG A 62 10.87 -2.13 -8.14
C ARG A 62 11.09 -1.82 -9.61
N ILE A 63 11.12 -2.84 -10.47
CA ILE A 63 11.22 -2.66 -11.93
C ILE A 63 10.02 -1.87 -12.46
N ALA A 64 8.80 -2.23 -12.05
CA ALA A 64 7.59 -1.53 -12.44
C ALA A 64 7.61 -0.06 -12.00
N ASN A 65 8.09 0.24 -10.79
CA ASN A 65 8.24 1.61 -10.31
C ASN A 65 9.25 2.43 -11.14
N ASP A 66 10.34 1.80 -11.57
CA ASP A 66 11.35 2.48 -12.39
C ASP A 66 10.86 2.70 -13.83
N LEU A 67 10.16 1.71 -14.41
CA LEU A 67 9.55 1.79 -15.74
C LEU A 67 8.41 2.82 -15.81
N ARG A 68 7.68 2.99 -14.72
CA ARG A 68 6.52 3.87 -14.65
C ARG A 68 6.84 5.34 -14.86
N TYR A 69 8.01 5.78 -14.42
CA TYR A 69 8.49 7.16 -14.63
C TYR A 69 9.49 7.24 -15.79
N ALA A 70 9.63 6.15 -16.56
CA ALA A 70 10.57 6.08 -17.65
C ALA A 70 10.19 7.04 -18.77
N THR A 71 11.13 7.90 -19.14
CA THR A 71 11.10 8.70 -20.36
C THR A 71 11.81 7.98 -21.51
N GLN A 72 12.69 7.02 -21.22
CA GLN A 72 13.38 6.20 -22.21
C GLN A 72 13.62 4.79 -21.67
N PHE A 73 13.54 3.81 -22.57
CA PHE A 73 13.87 2.41 -22.31
C PHE A 73 14.83 1.90 -23.38
N THR A 74 15.83 1.11 -22.99
CA THR A 74 16.82 0.53 -23.91
C THR A 74 17.17 -0.87 -23.45
N THR A 75 16.98 -1.87 -24.31
CA THR A 75 17.44 -3.23 -24.02
C THR A 75 18.93 -3.34 -24.33
N HIS A 76 19.63 -4.18 -23.55
CA HIS A 76 21.04 -4.51 -23.79
C HIS A 76 21.16 -6.01 -24.07
N PRO A 77 20.96 -6.44 -25.33
CA PRO A 77 20.95 -7.86 -25.69
C PRO A 77 22.28 -8.56 -25.39
N SER A 78 23.39 -7.82 -25.42
CA SER A 78 24.74 -8.34 -25.16
C SER A 78 25.07 -8.51 -23.67
N SER A 79 24.31 -7.89 -22.77
CA SER A 79 24.57 -7.94 -21.32
C SER A 79 23.40 -8.48 -20.50
N ASN A 80 22.44 -9.17 -21.15
CA ASN A 80 21.23 -9.72 -20.52
C ASN A 80 20.57 -8.72 -19.55
N GLY A 81 20.25 -7.52 -20.05
CA GLY A 81 19.77 -6.45 -19.21
C GLY A 81 19.02 -5.36 -19.97
N PHE A 82 18.66 -4.30 -19.27
CA PHE A 82 18.03 -3.11 -19.84
C PHE A 82 18.40 -1.87 -19.04
N SER A 83 18.30 -0.71 -19.67
CA SER A 83 18.42 0.58 -19.05
C SER A 83 17.14 1.38 -19.20
N VAL A 84 16.88 2.21 -18.20
CA VAL A 84 15.73 3.10 -18.13
C VAL A 84 16.25 4.50 -17.81
N GLN A 85 15.86 5.51 -18.58
CA GLN A 85 15.94 6.88 -18.09
C GLN A 85 14.58 7.26 -17.55
N ARG A 86 14.54 7.81 -16.34
CA ARG A 86 13.31 8.26 -15.70
C ARG A 86 13.49 9.63 -15.07
N ILE A 87 12.37 10.31 -14.79
CA ILE A 87 12.38 11.46 -13.89
C ILE A 87 12.27 10.93 -12.45
N ASP A 88 13.24 11.30 -11.60
CA ASP A 88 13.13 11.02 -10.17
C ASP A 88 12.00 11.87 -9.57
N PRO A 89 10.99 11.25 -8.93
CA PRO A 89 9.81 11.97 -8.45
C PRO A 89 10.11 12.92 -7.28
N PHE A 90 11.24 12.73 -6.58
CA PHE A 90 11.66 13.56 -5.45
C PHE A 90 12.52 14.74 -5.90
N THR A 91 13.51 14.50 -6.77
CA THR A 91 14.45 15.55 -7.21
C THR A 91 14.04 16.22 -8.52
N GLN A 92 13.07 15.67 -9.25
CA GLN A 92 12.64 16.14 -10.58
C GLN A 92 13.78 16.13 -11.62
N SER A 93 14.84 15.34 -11.40
CA SER A 93 15.98 15.20 -12.31
C SER A 93 15.91 13.91 -13.12
N VAL A 94 16.51 13.91 -14.31
CA VAL A 94 16.68 12.69 -15.09
C VAL A 94 17.69 11.78 -14.39
N GLN A 95 17.31 10.52 -14.20
CA GLN A 95 18.13 9.46 -13.61
C GLN A 95 18.20 8.28 -14.58
N SER A 96 19.40 7.73 -14.76
CA SER A 96 19.68 6.54 -15.54
C SER A 96 19.77 5.32 -14.64
N ILE A 97 18.94 4.32 -14.89
CA ILE A 97 18.90 3.08 -14.14
C ILE A 97 19.28 1.94 -15.05
N GLN A 98 20.23 1.12 -14.63
CA GLN A 98 20.67 -0.05 -15.35
C GLN A 98 20.33 -1.32 -14.56
N TYR A 99 19.69 -2.25 -15.24
CA TYR A 99 19.45 -3.61 -14.78
C TYR A 99 20.32 -4.56 -15.57
N VAL A 100 21.09 -5.38 -14.87
CA VAL A 100 21.95 -6.40 -15.49
C VAL A 100 21.68 -7.75 -14.84
N SER A 101 21.27 -8.72 -15.64
CA SER A 101 21.14 -10.11 -15.22
C SER A 101 22.42 -10.87 -15.57
N SER A 102 22.97 -11.58 -14.59
CA SER A 102 23.97 -12.63 -14.77
C SER A 102 23.30 -14.00 -14.60
N SER A 103 24.10 -15.07 -14.67
CA SER A 103 23.62 -16.45 -14.47
C SER A 103 23.11 -16.74 -13.05
N SER A 104 23.42 -15.88 -12.09
CA SER A 104 23.05 -16.08 -10.67
C SER A 104 22.44 -14.85 -10.02
N GLU A 105 22.55 -13.67 -10.64
CA GLU A 105 22.17 -12.42 -9.98
C GLU A 105 21.47 -11.44 -10.92
N LEU A 106 20.50 -10.70 -10.37
CA LEU A 106 19.99 -9.48 -10.97
C LEU A 106 20.55 -8.30 -10.20
N THR A 107 21.19 -7.36 -10.88
CA THR A 107 21.72 -6.13 -10.26
C THR A 107 21.02 -4.91 -10.79
N ARG A 108 20.96 -3.87 -9.96
CA ARG A 108 20.42 -2.55 -10.30
C ARG A 108 21.41 -1.47 -9.89
N THR A 109 21.75 -0.61 -10.84
CA THR A 109 22.60 0.57 -10.64
C THR A 109 21.80 1.81 -11.03
N ALA A 110 21.83 2.86 -10.23
CA ALA A 110 21.15 4.12 -10.52
C ALA A 110 22.18 5.25 -10.52
N ASP A 111 22.44 5.85 -11.68
CA ASP A 111 23.50 6.82 -11.91
C ASP A 111 24.85 6.32 -11.35
N ASP A 112 25.55 7.16 -10.59
CA ASP A 112 26.81 6.84 -9.89
C ASP A 112 26.59 6.16 -8.52
N SER A 113 25.36 5.74 -8.21
CA SER A 113 25.08 5.05 -6.94
C SER A 113 25.69 3.65 -6.92
N PRO A 114 26.02 3.11 -5.73
CA PRO A 114 26.47 1.72 -5.61
C PRO A 114 25.47 0.76 -6.25
N THR A 115 25.99 -0.20 -7.02
CA THR A 115 25.19 -1.30 -7.56
C THR A 115 24.58 -2.13 -6.43
N ILE A 116 23.28 -2.37 -6.52
CA ILE A 116 22.52 -3.17 -5.56
C ILE A 116 22.20 -4.52 -6.21
N THR A 117 22.49 -5.61 -5.52
CA THR A 117 22.04 -6.96 -5.92
C THR A 117 20.59 -7.16 -5.49
N LEU A 118 19.72 -7.41 -6.45
CA LEU A 118 18.28 -7.59 -6.28
C LEU A 118 17.87 -9.05 -6.07
N ASN A 119 18.64 -10.02 -6.58
CA ASN A 119 18.50 -11.43 -6.18
C ASN A 119 19.77 -12.24 -6.44
N ALA A 120 19.94 -13.34 -5.70
CA ALA A 120 21.00 -14.35 -5.87
C ALA A 120 20.47 -15.73 -6.33
N THR A 121 19.14 -15.93 -6.47
CA THR A 121 18.57 -17.20 -6.95
C THR A 121 17.14 -17.03 -7.50
N ILE A 122 16.99 -16.48 -8.71
CA ILE A 122 15.75 -16.57 -9.48
C ILE A 122 16.10 -17.20 -10.84
N ASP A 123 15.53 -18.36 -11.14
CA ASP A 123 15.81 -19.11 -12.38
C ASP A 123 15.18 -18.47 -13.62
N SER A 124 14.09 -17.69 -13.48
CA SER A 124 13.60 -16.78 -14.52
C SER A 124 12.57 -15.79 -13.98
N THR A 125 12.53 -14.59 -14.54
CA THR A 125 11.37 -13.69 -14.44
C THR A 125 11.11 -13.15 -15.82
N ALA A 126 9.99 -13.55 -16.42
CA ALA A 126 9.59 -13.07 -17.73
C ALA A 126 8.85 -11.74 -17.54
N THR A 127 9.49 -10.62 -17.89
CA THR A 127 8.83 -9.33 -17.99
C THR A 127 8.52 -9.08 -19.47
N VAL A 128 7.26 -9.24 -19.85
CA VAL A 128 6.81 -8.83 -21.19
C VAL A 128 6.67 -7.31 -21.16
N THR A 129 7.55 -6.61 -21.86
CA THR A 129 7.43 -5.17 -22.07
C THR A 129 6.87 -4.97 -23.47
N ASP A 130 5.60 -4.58 -23.57
CA ASP A 130 5.05 -4.11 -24.84
C ASP A 130 5.72 -2.78 -25.18
N THR A 131 6.67 -2.81 -26.11
CA THR A 131 7.28 -1.60 -26.64
C THR A 131 6.38 -1.05 -27.73
N PHE A 132 5.60 -0.01 -27.41
CA PHE A 132 4.85 0.72 -28.42
C PHE A 132 5.76 1.79 -29.03
N THR A 133 6.09 1.67 -30.32
CA THR A 133 6.59 2.82 -31.07
C THR A 133 5.38 3.69 -31.34
N GLN A 134 5.38 4.94 -30.84
CA GLN A 134 4.29 5.87 -31.08
C GLN A 134 4.20 6.18 -32.59
N THR A 135 3.42 5.40 -33.33
CA THR A 135 2.98 5.78 -34.67
C THR A 135 2.13 7.03 -34.51
N ALA A 136 2.36 8.03 -35.37
CA ALA A 136 1.80 9.38 -35.33
C ALA A 136 0.42 9.46 -34.65
N THR A 137 0.29 10.38 -33.70
CA THR A 137 -0.90 10.65 -32.88
C THR A 137 -2.15 10.71 -33.77
N THR A 138 -2.85 9.59 -33.90
CA THR A 138 -4.24 9.63 -34.33
C THR A 138 -4.98 10.32 -33.21
N THR A 139 -5.80 11.31 -33.56
CA THR A 139 -6.61 12.13 -32.65
C THR A 139 -7.16 11.26 -31.53
N PRO A 140 -6.95 11.61 -30.23
CA PRO A 140 -7.38 10.76 -29.14
C PRO A 140 -8.87 10.47 -29.27
N SER A 141 -9.22 9.18 -29.39
CA SER A 141 -10.61 8.74 -29.36
C SER A 141 -11.15 8.89 -27.95
N ALA A 142 -12.09 9.83 -27.78
CA ALA A 142 -12.82 10.18 -26.55
C ALA A 142 -11.94 10.60 -25.35
N SER A 143 -12.28 11.71 -24.71
CA SER A 143 -11.59 12.12 -23.50
C SER A 143 -11.94 11.18 -22.34
N SER A 144 -11.01 10.33 -21.89
CA SER A 144 -11.15 9.63 -20.61
C SER A 144 -10.97 10.61 -19.46
N PRO A 145 -11.57 10.37 -18.27
CA PRO A 145 -11.34 11.21 -17.12
C PRO A 145 -9.86 11.25 -16.76
N ARG A 146 -9.35 12.45 -16.47
CA ARG A 146 -7.93 12.68 -16.20
C ARG A 146 -7.74 13.55 -14.99
N LEU A 147 -6.68 13.27 -14.22
CA LEU A 147 -6.23 14.17 -13.19
C LEU A 147 -5.87 15.52 -13.82
N ARG A 148 -6.48 16.60 -13.33
CA ARG A 148 -6.10 17.97 -13.67
C ARG A 148 -5.08 18.50 -12.68
N SER A 149 -5.44 18.46 -11.40
CA SER A 149 -4.64 19.01 -10.31
C SER A 149 -5.10 18.45 -8.97
N MET A 150 -4.37 18.79 -7.92
CA MET A 150 -4.65 18.33 -6.56
C MET A 150 -4.12 19.30 -5.52
N THR A 151 -4.75 19.28 -4.35
CA THR A 151 -4.30 19.96 -3.14
C THR A 151 -4.32 18.98 -1.97
N VAL A 152 -3.46 19.21 -1.01
CA VAL A 152 -3.41 18.48 0.25
C VAL A 152 -3.29 19.42 1.42
N ALA A 153 -3.89 19.05 2.54
CA ALA A 153 -3.67 19.72 3.81
C ALA A 153 -3.65 18.69 4.94
N SER A 154 -3.03 19.05 6.04
CA SER A 154 -3.08 18.27 7.27
C SER A 154 -2.90 19.14 8.50
N THR A 155 -3.35 18.62 9.63
CA THR A 155 -3.12 19.24 10.93
C THR A 155 -1.77 18.79 11.50
N SER A 156 -1.03 19.71 12.12
CA SER A 156 0.21 19.39 12.86
C SER A 156 -0.09 18.62 14.14
N ASP A 157 -1.20 18.95 14.79
CA ASP A 157 -1.73 18.35 16.02
C ASP A 157 -3.22 18.04 15.90
N SER A 158 -3.84 17.56 16.99
CA SER A 158 -5.28 17.33 17.02
C SER A 158 -6.05 18.66 16.90
N SER A 159 -6.99 18.71 15.97
CA SER A 159 -7.87 19.85 15.70
C SER A 159 -9.29 19.36 15.42
N THR A 160 -10.29 20.22 15.52
CA THR A 160 -11.65 19.94 15.06
C THR A 160 -11.89 20.32 13.61
N SER A 161 -10.94 21.02 12.98
CA SER A 161 -11.10 21.49 11.60
C SER A 161 -9.79 21.54 10.83
N LEU A 162 -9.91 21.41 9.51
CA LEU A 162 -8.85 21.54 8.52
C LEU A 162 -9.39 22.27 7.30
N SER A 163 -8.72 23.36 6.89
CA SER A 163 -9.04 24.07 5.65
C SER A 163 -8.20 23.53 4.50
N LEU A 164 -8.82 23.41 3.33
CA LEU A 164 -8.20 22.95 2.09
C LEU A 164 -8.46 23.97 0.98
N ASP A 165 -7.41 24.42 0.33
CA ASP A 165 -7.53 25.25 -0.86
C ASP A 165 -8.05 24.43 -2.04
N ILE A 166 -8.89 25.04 -2.87
CA ILE A 166 -9.26 24.44 -4.14
C ILE A 166 -8.01 24.22 -5.01
N PRO A 167 -7.86 23.06 -5.67
CA PRO A 167 -6.72 22.78 -6.54
C PRO A 167 -6.49 23.85 -7.60
N ALA A 168 -5.24 24.26 -7.79
CA ALA A 168 -4.90 25.25 -8.80
C ALA A 168 -5.29 24.78 -10.21
N GLY A 169 -5.78 25.71 -11.03
CA GLY A 169 -6.12 25.44 -12.43
C GLY A 169 -7.43 24.70 -12.67
N VAL A 170 -8.25 24.45 -11.64
CA VAL A 170 -9.61 23.92 -11.81
C VAL A 170 -10.46 24.79 -12.74
N MET A 171 -11.31 24.13 -13.52
CA MET A 171 -12.23 24.76 -14.45
C MET A 171 -13.67 24.34 -14.15
N PRO A 172 -14.67 25.21 -14.42
CA PRO A 172 -16.06 24.84 -14.27
C PRO A 172 -16.39 23.55 -15.03
N GLY A 173 -17.06 22.61 -14.36
CA GLY A 173 -17.37 21.29 -14.90
C GLY A 173 -16.36 20.18 -14.55
N ASP A 174 -15.20 20.51 -13.97
CA ASP A 174 -14.34 19.48 -13.38
C ASP A 174 -15.03 18.83 -12.18
N LEU A 175 -14.84 17.51 -12.01
CA LEU A 175 -15.24 16.82 -10.79
C LEU A 175 -14.15 17.00 -9.73
N ILE A 176 -14.53 17.53 -8.57
CA ILE A 176 -13.65 17.60 -7.41
C ILE A 176 -14.01 16.47 -6.47
N LEU A 177 -13.03 15.62 -6.18
CA LEU A 177 -13.12 14.58 -5.17
C LEU A 177 -12.42 15.07 -3.91
N ILE A 178 -13.14 15.18 -2.80
CA ILE A 178 -12.56 15.45 -1.49
C ILE A 178 -12.46 14.15 -0.71
N CYS A 179 -11.25 13.87 -0.23
CA CYS A 179 -10.96 12.70 0.57
C CYS A 179 -10.39 13.17 1.90
N VAL A 180 -10.96 12.70 3.02
CA VAL A 180 -10.55 13.08 4.37
C VAL A 180 -10.31 11.83 5.17
N SER A 181 -9.09 11.70 5.69
CA SER A 181 -8.76 10.72 6.71
C SER A 181 -8.60 11.43 8.04
N ALA A 182 -9.24 10.94 9.08
CA ALA A 182 -9.13 11.54 10.40
C ALA A 182 -9.03 10.46 11.49
N LYS A 183 -8.17 10.71 12.49
CA LYS A 183 -7.95 9.82 13.63
C LYS A 183 -8.70 10.33 14.86
N SER A 184 -9.46 9.45 15.50
CA SER A 184 -10.34 9.66 16.65
C SER A 184 -11.69 10.37 16.45
N PRO A 185 -12.15 10.78 15.25
CA PRO A 185 -13.50 11.32 15.12
C PRO A 185 -14.54 10.20 15.10
N SER A 186 -15.78 10.56 15.41
CA SER A 186 -16.96 9.73 15.12
C SER A 186 -17.68 10.20 13.85
N SER A 187 -17.40 11.42 13.38
CA SER A 187 -17.91 11.93 12.10
C SER A 187 -17.00 12.98 11.47
N VAL A 188 -17.08 13.11 10.14
CA VAL A 188 -16.47 14.16 9.34
C VAL A 188 -17.58 14.83 8.54
N THR A 189 -17.59 16.17 8.52
CA THR A 189 -18.50 16.99 7.74
C THR A 189 -17.71 17.96 6.88
N ILE A 190 -18.17 18.21 5.66
CA ILE A 190 -17.54 19.14 4.73
C ILE A 190 -18.40 20.41 4.69
N SER A 191 -17.77 21.58 4.67
CA SER A 191 -18.48 22.86 4.51
C SER A 191 -19.36 22.85 3.26
N GLU A 192 -20.54 23.45 3.36
CA GLU A 192 -21.59 23.35 2.34
C GLU A 192 -22.03 21.91 2.04
N ALA A 193 -22.15 21.07 3.08
CA ALA A 193 -22.45 19.64 2.96
C ALA A 193 -23.59 19.30 1.99
N ALA A 194 -24.62 20.15 1.89
CA ALA A 194 -25.76 19.96 0.97
C ALA A 194 -25.36 19.93 -0.52
N ASN A 195 -24.22 20.53 -0.87
CA ASN A 195 -23.71 20.57 -2.23
C ASN A 195 -22.80 19.37 -2.56
N TRP A 196 -22.41 18.57 -1.57
CA TRP A 196 -21.52 17.42 -1.75
C TRP A 196 -22.33 16.12 -1.81
N THR A 197 -21.97 15.26 -2.75
CA THR A 197 -22.48 13.88 -2.77
C THR A 197 -21.47 12.98 -2.09
N THR A 198 -21.85 12.42 -0.93
CA THR A 198 -21.00 11.46 -0.21
C THR A 198 -20.97 10.14 -0.95
N LEU A 199 -19.76 9.65 -1.25
CA LEU A 199 -19.53 8.33 -1.86
C LEU A 199 -19.29 7.27 -0.80
N GLN A 200 -18.41 7.58 0.15
CA GLN A 200 -17.99 6.66 1.19
C GLN A 200 -17.79 7.43 2.49
N SER A 201 -18.29 6.87 3.60
CA SER A 201 -18.06 7.43 4.94
C SER A 201 -17.93 6.26 5.90
N MET A 202 -16.71 5.99 6.34
CA MET A 202 -16.38 4.74 7.00
C MET A 202 -15.48 4.97 8.21
N SER A 203 -15.71 4.17 9.24
CA SER A 203 -14.83 4.07 10.40
C SER A 203 -14.24 2.66 10.50
N ASN A 204 -13.03 2.58 11.01
CA ASN A 204 -12.37 1.36 11.47
C ASN A 204 -11.77 1.63 12.86
N GLY A 205 -12.64 1.61 13.88
CA GLY A 205 -12.29 1.99 15.24
C GLY A 205 -11.97 3.49 15.32
N TYR A 206 -10.71 3.82 15.55
CA TYR A 206 -10.24 5.20 15.70
C TYR A 206 -9.84 5.86 14.38
N LEU A 207 -9.97 5.18 13.24
CA LEU A 207 -9.68 5.78 11.94
C LEU A 207 -10.98 6.00 11.18
N MET A 208 -11.12 7.15 10.52
CA MET A 208 -12.22 7.44 9.63
C MET A 208 -11.70 7.81 8.23
N LEU A 209 -12.43 7.40 7.20
CA LEU A 209 -12.26 7.84 5.82
C LEU A 209 -13.60 8.35 5.29
N HIS A 210 -13.61 9.61 4.85
CA HIS A 210 -14.75 10.24 4.20
C HIS A 210 -14.36 10.65 2.78
N VAL A 211 -15.16 10.25 1.80
CA VAL A 211 -14.96 10.55 0.38
C VAL A 211 -16.27 11.10 -0.17
N ALA A 212 -16.20 12.30 -0.75
CA ALA A 212 -17.33 12.95 -1.38
C ALA A 212 -16.89 13.62 -2.67
N TYR A 213 -17.84 13.92 -3.56
CA TYR A 213 -17.57 14.68 -4.77
C TYR A 213 -18.57 15.80 -4.99
N ARG A 214 -18.14 16.78 -5.77
CA ARG A 214 -18.97 17.86 -6.30
C ARG A 214 -18.36 18.36 -7.61
N PHE A 215 -19.18 18.82 -8.55
CA PHE A 215 -18.68 19.52 -9.73
C PHE A 215 -18.30 20.96 -9.39
N TYR A 216 -17.13 21.37 -9.83
CA TYR A 216 -16.63 22.72 -9.65
C TYR A 216 -17.47 23.72 -10.46
N ASP A 217 -17.81 24.84 -9.83
CA ASP A 217 -18.48 25.97 -10.45
C ASP A 217 -17.81 27.27 -10.01
N THR A 218 -18.06 28.38 -10.71
CA THR A 218 -17.39 29.67 -10.46
C THR A 218 -17.79 30.36 -9.15
N ASN A 219 -18.83 29.86 -8.46
CA ASN A 219 -19.33 30.44 -7.21
C ASN A 219 -18.76 29.74 -5.97
N TRP A 220 -17.84 28.80 -6.13
CA TRP A 220 -17.18 28.14 -5.02
C TRP A 220 -16.33 29.11 -4.21
N ALA A 221 -16.34 28.94 -2.89
CA ALA A 221 -15.31 29.52 -2.04
C ALA A 221 -13.94 28.94 -2.41
N ASN A 222 -12.89 29.77 -2.27
CA ASN A 222 -11.51 29.36 -2.56
C ASN A 222 -10.99 28.27 -1.60
N THR A 223 -11.70 28.03 -0.50
CA THR A 223 -11.36 27.06 0.54
C THR A 223 -12.58 26.25 0.94
N VAL A 224 -12.39 24.97 1.22
CA VAL A 224 -13.38 24.08 1.84
C VAL A 224 -12.85 23.62 3.18
N THR A 225 -13.71 23.56 4.18
CA THR A 225 -13.33 23.12 5.52
C THR A 225 -13.87 21.72 5.80
N ALA A 226 -13.00 20.81 6.22
CA ALA A 226 -13.38 19.55 6.83
C ALA A 226 -13.46 19.75 8.35
N THR A 227 -14.59 19.38 8.96
CA THR A 227 -14.85 19.52 10.40
C THR A 227 -15.16 18.16 11.01
N THR A 228 -14.55 17.85 12.15
CA THR A 228 -14.78 16.64 12.94
C THR A 228 -15.58 16.96 14.21
N ASP A 229 -16.30 15.96 14.74
CA ASP A 229 -17.07 16.09 15.99
C ASP A 229 -16.19 16.24 17.25
N LYS A 230 -14.91 15.85 17.14
CA LYS A 230 -13.93 15.83 18.23
C LYS A 230 -12.55 16.22 17.69
N ASN A 231 -11.64 16.56 18.61
CA ASN A 231 -10.22 16.75 18.28
C ASN A 231 -9.66 15.49 17.60
N ALA A 232 -9.16 15.67 16.39
CA ALA A 232 -8.64 14.62 15.53
C ALA A 232 -7.37 15.06 14.81
N GLN A 233 -6.47 14.14 14.51
CA GLN A 233 -5.48 14.36 13.45
C GLN A 233 -6.20 14.23 12.12
N ILE A 234 -6.13 15.25 11.27
CA ILE A 234 -6.88 15.30 10.01
C ILE A 234 -5.88 15.43 8.87
N ALA A 235 -5.93 14.50 7.91
CA ALA A 235 -5.21 14.56 6.65
C ALA A 235 -6.24 14.50 5.52
N ALA A 236 -6.17 15.44 4.58
CA ALA A 236 -7.13 15.52 3.50
C ALA A 236 -6.48 15.85 2.16
N SER A 237 -7.16 15.45 1.11
CA SER A 237 -6.82 15.77 -0.26
C SER A 237 -8.04 16.20 -1.06
N MET A 238 -7.81 17.11 -2.00
CA MET A 238 -8.75 17.39 -3.08
C MET A 238 -8.10 17.00 -4.40
N ILE A 239 -8.83 16.28 -5.22
CA ILE A 239 -8.38 15.78 -6.51
C ILE A 239 -9.35 16.32 -7.56
N ALA A 240 -8.85 17.17 -8.46
CA ALA A 240 -9.61 17.72 -9.57
C ALA A 240 -9.45 16.84 -10.80
N ILE A 241 -10.58 16.45 -11.39
CA ILE A 241 -10.64 15.48 -12.47
C ILE A 241 -11.46 16.07 -13.61
N GLN A 242 -10.82 16.20 -14.76
CA GLN A 242 -11.45 16.69 -15.98
C GLN A 242 -12.06 15.53 -16.77
N ASP A 243 -12.92 15.87 -17.74
CA ASP A 243 -13.52 14.90 -18.68
C ASP A 243 -14.35 13.79 -18.02
N VAL A 244 -15.01 14.11 -16.89
CA VAL A 244 -15.97 13.19 -16.25
C VAL A 244 -17.37 13.42 -16.81
N SER A 245 -18.16 12.35 -16.96
CA SER A 245 -19.59 12.47 -17.31
C SER A 245 -20.38 13.32 -16.33
N LEU A 246 -21.08 14.34 -16.83
CA LEU A 246 -21.91 15.23 -16.00
C LEU A 246 -23.23 14.60 -15.53
N SER A 247 -23.78 13.65 -16.29
CA SER A 247 -25.10 13.06 -16.04
C SER A 247 -25.05 11.75 -15.22
N GLY A 248 -23.85 11.20 -15.03
CA GLY A 248 -23.63 9.98 -14.27
C GLY A 248 -22.15 9.75 -14.02
N PRO A 249 -21.48 10.61 -13.22
CA PRO A 249 -20.03 10.59 -13.05
C PRO A 249 -19.52 9.31 -12.39
N ILE A 250 -20.33 8.68 -11.55
CA ILE A 250 -19.92 7.52 -10.75
C ILE A 250 -20.36 6.24 -11.45
N GLY A 251 -19.39 5.44 -11.86
CA GLY A 251 -19.64 4.10 -12.40
C GLY A 251 -19.82 3.05 -11.31
N TRP A 252 -18.98 3.11 -10.29
CA TRP A 252 -18.97 2.13 -9.21
C TRP A 252 -18.20 2.67 -8.00
N THR A 253 -18.55 2.18 -6.80
CA THR A 253 -17.76 2.41 -5.60
C THR A 253 -17.71 1.17 -4.74
N ALA A 254 -16.61 0.94 -4.05
CA ALA A 254 -16.50 -0.07 -3.02
C ALA A 254 -15.59 0.39 -1.89
N SER A 255 -15.54 -0.41 -0.84
CA SER A 255 -14.70 -0.13 0.29
C SER A 255 -14.25 -1.38 1.02
N ARG A 256 -13.11 -1.26 1.70
CA ARG A 256 -12.55 -2.30 2.56
C ARG A 256 -11.85 -1.66 3.74
N ARG A 257 -11.83 -2.35 4.88
CA ARG A 257 -11.12 -1.92 6.09
C ARG A 257 -10.55 -3.12 6.81
N ASN A 258 -9.37 -2.96 7.40
CA ASN A 258 -8.75 -4.00 8.21
C ASN A 258 -7.64 -3.43 9.10
N ASN A 259 -7.00 -4.31 9.88
CA ASN A 259 -5.87 -3.97 10.73
C ASN A 259 -4.62 -4.80 10.35
N SER A 260 -3.46 -4.14 10.34
CA SER A 260 -2.12 -4.73 10.13
C SER A 260 -1.34 -4.73 11.46
N PRO A 261 -0.42 -5.69 11.76
CA PRO A 261 0.18 -6.70 10.87
C PRO A 261 -0.37 -8.12 11.05
N PHE A 262 -1.27 -8.36 12.00
CA PHE A 262 -1.68 -9.72 12.43
C PHE A 262 -2.39 -10.58 11.38
N SER A 263 -2.60 -10.08 10.15
CA SER A 263 -3.35 -10.78 9.12
C SER A 263 -2.67 -10.92 7.76
N ASP A 264 -1.46 -10.40 7.51
CA ASP A 264 -0.83 -10.40 6.17
C ASP A 264 -1.73 -9.85 5.04
N LEU A 265 -2.75 -9.05 5.39
CA LEU A 265 -3.73 -8.51 4.44
C LEU A 265 -3.39 -7.06 4.09
N ASN A 266 -2.42 -6.91 3.20
CA ASN A 266 -2.21 -5.67 2.46
C ASN A 266 -3.49 -5.31 1.67
N PRO A 267 -3.88 -4.02 1.62
CA PRO A 267 -5.01 -3.58 0.80
C PRO A 267 -4.81 -3.99 -0.67
N THR A 268 -5.73 -4.79 -1.21
CA THR A 268 -5.78 -5.14 -2.63
C THR A 268 -6.57 -4.09 -3.38
N SER A 269 -6.30 -3.85 -4.67
CA SER A 269 -7.16 -3.00 -5.48
C SER A 269 -8.59 -3.55 -5.43
N LEU A 270 -9.55 -2.64 -5.28
CA LEU A 270 -10.97 -2.98 -5.36
C LEU A 270 -11.42 -2.63 -6.77
N GLU A 271 -11.86 -3.64 -7.51
CA GLU A 271 -12.20 -3.55 -8.93
C GLU A 271 -13.66 -3.98 -9.15
N SER A 272 -14.28 -3.44 -10.20
CA SER A 272 -15.57 -3.92 -10.68
C SER A 272 -15.41 -4.53 -12.06
N ASN A 273 -16.17 -5.60 -12.32
CA ASN A 273 -16.27 -6.18 -13.66
C ASN A 273 -16.96 -5.25 -14.67
N SER A 274 -17.50 -4.11 -14.21
CA SER A 274 -18.20 -3.13 -15.02
C SER A 274 -17.37 -1.89 -15.38
N VAL A 275 -16.06 -1.87 -15.07
CA VAL A 275 -15.17 -0.74 -15.43
C VAL A 275 -14.88 -0.81 -16.93
N GLY A 276 -15.25 0.22 -17.68
CA GLY A 276 -14.89 0.33 -19.10
C GLY A 276 -13.45 0.81 -19.30
N ASP A 277 -12.90 0.58 -20.50
CA ASP A 277 -11.52 0.97 -20.85
C ASP A 277 -11.25 2.48 -20.78
N THR A 278 -12.31 3.29 -20.74
CA THR A 278 -12.24 4.75 -20.64
C THR A 278 -12.56 5.29 -19.25
N ASP A 279 -12.89 4.42 -18.31
CA ASP A 279 -13.20 4.83 -16.94
C ASP A 279 -11.92 5.01 -16.12
N LEU A 280 -11.96 5.90 -15.13
CA LEU A 280 -10.85 6.14 -14.21
C LEU A 280 -11.14 5.46 -12.88
N ASN A 281 -10.38 4.41 -12.54
CA ASN A 281 -10.40 3.77 -11.25
C ASN A 281 -9.48 4.52 -10.28
N ILE A 282 -10.01 4.95 -9.14
CA ILE A 282 -9.29 5.65 -8.08
C ILE A 282 -9.37 4.82 -6.81
N GLN A 283 -8.21 4.46 -6.26
CA GLN A 283 -8.07 3.80 -4.96
C GLN A 283 -7.62 4.84 -3.94
N ILE A 284 -8.35 4.97 -2.83
CA ILE A 284 -8.15 5.97 -1.79
C ILE A 284 -7.94 5.25 -0.48
N PHE A 285 -6.93 5.65 0.28
CA PHE A 285 -6.51 4.99 1.50
C PHE A 285 -6.45 5.99 2.64
N GLY A 286 -7.07 5.65 3.77
CA GLY A 286 -6.75 6.21 5.07
C GLY A 286 -6.01 5.17 5.88
N ALA A 287 -4.95 5.56 6.59
CA ALA A 287 -4.20 4.63 7.43
C ALA A 287 -3.69 5.27 8.71
N ASP A 288 -3.51 4.44 9.74
CA ASP A 288 -2.79 4.82 10.95
C ASP A 288 -1.29 4.99 10.65
N GLY A 289 -0.73 6.12 11.12
CA GLY A 289 0.66 6.48 10.87
C GLY A 289 0.89 6.90 9.41
N SER A 290 1.89 6.29 8.77
CA SER A 290 2.20 6.47 7.34
C SER A 290 2.77 5.16 6.81
N PRO A 291 1.91 4.20 6.42
CA PRO A 291 2.35 2.85 6.03
C PRO A 291 3.08 2.80 4.69
N TRP A 292 2.97 3.85 3.89
CA TRP A 292 3.55 3.94 2.55
C TRP A 292 5.06 4.20 2.61
N HIS A 293 5.77 3.77 1.57
CA HIS A 293 7.17 4.13 1.38
C HIS A 293 7.27 5.61 1.01
N ASN A 294 8.39 6.26 1.33
CA ASN A 294 8.54 7.68 1.08
C ASN A 294 8.36 7.98 -0.42
N GLY A 295 7.32 8.73 -0.77
CA GLY A 295 7.00 9.09 -2.14
C GLY A 295 6.19 8.06 -2.93
N THR A 296 5.78 6.90 -2.37
CA THR A 296 4.92 5.96 -3.10
C THR A 296 3.95 5.16 -2.22
N ILE A 297 2.71 4.99 -2.72
CA ILE A 297 1.70 4.08 -2.16
C ILE A 297 2.07 2.62 -2.48
N GLY A 298 2.87 2.40 -3.53
CA GLY A 298 3.39 1.08 -3.88
C GLY A 298 2.31 0.11 -4.34
N MET A 299 1.26 0.61 -5.01
CA MET A 299 0.26 -0.25 -5.67
C MET A 299 0.64 -0.39 -7.15
N ALA A 300 0.96 -1.62 -7.58
CA ALA A 300 1.34 -1.91 -8.96
C ALA A 300 0.22 -1.51 -9.95
N SER A 301 0.60 -1.08 -11.16
CA SER A 301 -0.32 -0.63 -12.22
C SER A 301 -1.16 0.62 -11.91
N PHE A 302 -0.95 1.28 -10.77
CA PHE A 302 -1.76 2.41 -10.30
C PHE A 302 -0.92 3.67 -10.06
N ALA A 303 -1.21 4.75 -10.79
CA ALA A 303 -0.91 6.19 -10.67
C ALA A 303 -0.94 6.87 -9.27
N ASP A 304 0.15 7.05 -8.51
CA ASP A 304 0.15 7.71 -7.22
C ASP A 304 -0.19 9.18 -7.46
N VAL A 305 -1.31 9.58 -6.89
CA VAL A 305 -1.79 10.95 -6.99
C VAL A 305 -1.27 11.69 -5.77
N VAL A 306 -1.60 11.19 -4.60
CA VAL A 306 -1.49 11.97 -3.37
C VAL A 306 -1.03 11.12 -2.21
N GLN A 307 -0.20 11.71 -1.36
CA GLN A 307 0.13 11.23 -0.02
C GLN A 307 0.24 12.42 0.92
N ARG A 308 -0.40 12.34 2.07
CA ARG A 308 -0.29 13.35 3.12
C ARG A 308 -0.42 12.72 4.49
N ARG A 309 0.47 13.10 5.40
CA ARG A 309 0.45 12.71 6.81
C ARG A 309 -0.06 13.87 7.67
N ALA A 310 -0.80 13.53 8.72
CA ALA A 310 -1.17 14.43 9.81
C ALA A 310 -0.54 13.96 11.13
N GLY A 311 -0.38 14.89 12.08
CA GLY A 311 0.25 14.58 13.36
C GLY A 311 1.74 14.26 13.26
N GLU A 312 2.48 14.98 12.41
CA GLU A 312 3.90 14.70 12.11
C GLU A 312 4.80 14.70 13.37
N GLY A 313 4.39 15.39 14.45
CA GLY A 313 5.08 15.40 15.74
C GLY A 313 4.83 14.17 16.63
N SER A 314 3.91 13.27 16.26
CA SER A 314 3.56 12.09 17.05
C SER A 314 3.69 10.80 16.25
N PHE A 315 4.69 9.99 16.61
CA PHE A 315 4.90 8.67 16.01
C PHE A 315 3.71 7.72 16.22
N TRP A 316 2.96 7.87 17.32
CA TRP A 316 1.86 6.97 17.70
C TRP A 316 0.45 7.50 17.37
N LEU A 317 0.29 8.81 17.16
CA LEU A 317 -1.02 9.44 17.04
C LEU A 317 -1.32 9.99 15.64
N GLY A 318 -0.39 9.92 14.70
CA GLY A 318 -0.63 10.36 13.33
C GLY A 318 -1.55 9.44 12.53
N ASN A 319 -2.10 9.98 11.45
CA ASN A 319 -2.72 9.23 10.37
C ASN A 319 -2.25 9.79 9.03
N SER A 320 -2.61 9.09 7.96
CA SER A 320 -2.27 9.51 6.61
C SER A 320 -3.41 9.23 5.65
N ILE A 321 -3.43 10.02 4.57
CA ILE A 321 -4.26 9.78 3.41
C ILE A 321 -3.39 9.58 2.17
N GLY A 322 -3.82 8.67 1.31
CA GLY A 322 -3.22 8.45 0.00
C GLY A 322 -4.27 8.18 -1.06
N ALA A 323 -4.01 8.51 -2.32
CA ALA A 323 -4.83 8.04 -3.43
C ALA A 323 -3.98 7.73 -4.65
N THR A 324 -4.44 6.77 -5.43
CA THR A 324 -3.79 6.31 -6.64
C THR A 324 -4.83 6.00 -7.72
N LEU A 325 -4.48 6.12 -9.00
CA LEU A 325 -5.40 6.07 -10.14
C LEU A 325 -4.95 5.12 -11.24
N ARG A 326 -5.89 4.56 -11.99
CA ARG A 326 -5.62 3.79 -13.20
C ARG A 326 -6.77 3.97 -14.17
N ILE A 327 -6.46 4.08 -15.45
CA ILE A 327 -7.47 4.05 -16.50
C ILE A 327 -7.80 2.59 -16.79
N GLY A 328 -9.09 2.25 -16.83
CA GLY A 328 -9.58 0.90 -17.10
C GLY A 328 -9.59 -0.05 -15.90
N GLY A 329 -10.29 -1.17 -16.08
CA GLY A 329 -10.34 -2.28 -15.14
C GLY A 329 -9.15 -3.24 -15.28
N SER A 330 -8.99 -4.14 -14.31
CA SER A 330 -8.01 -5.24 -14.38
C SER A 330 -8.70 -6.60 -14.25
N ASN A 331 -9.76 -6.79 -15.03
CA ASN A 331 -10.66 -7.94 -14.93
C ASN A 331 -9.97 -9.29 -15.22
N ASP A 332 -8.76 -9.27 -15.78
CA ASP A 332 -7.99 -10.46 -16.18
C ASP A 332 -6.75 -10.72 -15.31
N GLN A 333 -6.55 -10.00 -14.20
CA GLN A 333 -5.38 -10.23 -13.35
C GLN A 333 -5.63 -11.37 -12.34
N GLU A 334 -4.84 -12.44 -12.45
CA GLU A 334 -4.86 -13.60 -11.53
C GLU A 334 -4.59 -13.22 -10.06
N ALA A 335 -3.88 -12.11 -9.84
CA ALA A 335 -3.70 -11.49 -8.53
C ALA A 335 -3.94 -9.98 -8.61
N PRO A 336 -4.91 -9.42 -7.87
CA PRO A 336 -5.14 -7.98 -7.86
C PRO A 336 -3.94 -7.25 -7.24
N PRO A 337 -3.54 -6.07 -7.78
CA PRO A 337 -2.49 -5.24 -7.23
C PRO A 337 -2.69 -4.97 -5.76
N ARG A 338 -1.59 -4.92 -4.99
CA ARG A 338 -1.66 -4.70 -3.55
C ARG A 338 -0.85 -3.48 -3.17
N MET A 339 -1.34 -2.73 -2.20
CA MET A 339 -0.61 -1.65 -1.56
C MET A 339 0.42 -2.23 -0.60
N LEU A 340 1.64 -1.69 -0.62
CA LEU A 340 2.66 -2.02 0.37
C LEU A 340 2.34 -1.33 1.71
N HIS A 341 1.64 -2.01 2.61
CA HIS A 341 1.27 -1.45 3.92
C HIS A 341 2.24 -1.88 5.02
N ARG A 342 3.15 -0.99 5.46
CA ARG A 342 4.20 -1.31 6.45
C ARG A 342 3.93 -0.82 7.88
N SER A 343 2.78 -0.19 8.13
CA SER A 343 2.43 0.30 9.47
C SER A 343 1.65 -0.74 10.28
N ILE A 344 1.83 -0.72 11.59
CA ILE A 344 0.96 -1.42 12.55
C ILE A 344 -0.22 -0.51 12.84
N GLY A 345 -1.44 -0.95 12.55
CA GLY A 345 -2.64 -0.16 12.80
C GLY A 345 -3.78 -0.42 11.84
N SER A 346 -4.84 0.36 12.01
CA SER A 346 -6.03 0.30 11.16
C SER A 346 -5.76 0.97 9.82
N TRP A 347 -6.37 0.42 8.77
CA TRP A 347 -6.46 1.06 7.46
C TRP A 347 -7.89 0.95 6.93
N ILE A 348 -8.23 1.88 6.06
CA ILE A 348 -9.50 1.96 5.34
C ILE A 348 -9.17 2.29 3.88
N GLN A 349 -9.84 1.62 2.96
CA GLN A 349 -9.72 1.81 1.53
C GLN A 349 -11.10 2.07 0.95
N ALA A 350 -11.18 3.03 0.04
CA ALA A 350 -12.31 3.26 -0.84
C ALA A 350 -11.84 3.13 -2.29
N ALA A 351 -12.68 2.58 -3.16
CA ALA A 351 -12.51 2.66 -4.59
C ALA A 351 -13.66 3.44 -5.21
N VAL A 352 -13.33 4.29 -6.18
CA VAL A 352 -14.28 5.08 -6.94
C VAL A 352 -13.92 4.95 -8.41
N VAL A 353 -14.88 4.54 -9.23
CA VAL A 353 -14.75 4.50 -10.68
C VAL A 353 -15.50 5.68 -11.25
N LEU A 354 -14.78 6.55 -11.96
CA LEU A 354 -15.36 7.68 -12.67
C LEU A 354 -15.56 7.35 -14.14
N LYS A 355 -16.76 7.65 -14.63
CA LYS A 355 -17.13 7.44 -16.04
C LYS A 355 -16.63 8.57 -16.91
N GLY A 356 -16.07 8.22 -18.06
CA GLY A 356 -15.83 9.17 -19.15
C GLY A 356 -17.14 9.76 -19.69
N PRO A 357 -17.07 10.81 -20.52
CA PRO A 357 -18.24 11.42 -21.14
C PRO A 357 -18.95 10.38 -22.01
N SER A 358 -20.26 10.23 -21.81
CA SER A 358 -21.10 9.38 -22.67
C SER A 358 -21.10 9.94 -24.10
N ARG A 359 -20.87 9.07 -25.08
CA ARG A 359 -21.04 9.42 -26.50
C ARG A 359 -22.48 9.79 -26.84
#